data_AF-A0A956CNS4-F1
#
_entry.id   AF-A0A956CNS4-F1
#
_cell.length_a   1.000
_cell.length_b   1.000
_cell.length_c   1.000
_cell.angle_alpha   90.00
_cell.angle_beta   90.00
_cell.angle_gamma   90.00
#
_symmetry.space_group_name_H-M   'P 1'
#
loop_
_entity.id
_entity.type
_entity.pdbx_description
1 polymer ?
#
loop_
_entity_poly.entity_id
_entity_poly.type
_entity_poly.pdbx_seq_one_letter_code
_entity_poly.pdbx_strand_id
1 'polypeptide(L)'
;MSDVGARITDAVNYYQQKGELRGAVRAIRNREPERLRWRSAVGALTQSAGRMRGIDRMRVEEPIREVVLDMHDDRLRTEIVLDARRNGVDFDRGEVLPVRTMGDLRRYAFLTRVDLRMVHRYVKLPLDFHRRVDVAGVVIVGRAMAHHHRQRAHRLWLELPDPDGPEIWMPDHRAMNQRAEWEMKQAERWTAFAKAVEKTGR
;
A
#
# COMPACT_ATOMS: atom_id res chain seq x y z
N MET A 1 -12.78 32.24 -2.74
CA MET A 1 -13.79 31.64 -1.85
C MET A 1 -13.06 30.93 -0.73
N SER A 2 -13.39 31.21 0.52
CA SER A 2 -12.81 30.53 1.68
C SER A 2 -13.41 29.13 1.77
N ASP A 3 -12.63 28.10 1.44
CA ASP A 3 -13.02 26.69 1.56
C ASP A 3 -13.21 26.21 3.01
N VAL A 4 -13.28 27.14 3.98
CA VAL A 4 -13.22 26.93 5.43
C VAL A 4 -14.36 26.04 5.98
N GLY A 5 -15.38 25.70 5.17
CA GLY A 5 -16.45 24.76 5.53
C GLY A 5 -16.65 23.55 4.59
N ALA A 6 -15.94 23.46 3.46
CA ALA A 6 -16.09 22.35 2.52
C ALA A 6 -15.35 21.10 3.02
N ARG A 7 -15.75 19.88 2.63
CA ARG A 7 -14.95 18.68 2.95
C ARG A 7 -13.59 18.78 2.25
N ILE A 8 -12.53 18.28 2.88
CA ILE A 8 -11.17 18.36 2.31
C ILE A 8 -11.07 17.72 0.92
N THR A 9 -11.81 16.62 0.70
CA THR A 9 -11.91 15.95 -0.60
C THR A 9 -12.50 16.87 -1.66
N ASP A 10 -13.53 17.64 -1.32
CA ASP A 10 -14.25 18.50 -2.25
C ASP A 10 -13.39 19.71 -2.62
N ALA A 11 -12.69 20.28 -1.63
CA ALA A 11 -11.73 21.37 -1.83
C ALA A 11 -10.57 20.94 -2.76
N VAL A 12 -9.97 19.77 -2.50
CA VAL A 12 -8.88 19.25 -3.35
C VAL A 12 -9.37 18.95 -4.76
N ASN A 13 -10.52 18.32 -4.91
CA ASN A 13 -11.12 18.03 -6.23
C ASN A 13 -11.41 19.32 -7.01
N TYR A 14 -11.95 20.34 -6.35
CA TYR A 14 -12.22 21.64 -6.95
C TYR A 14 -10.94 22.27 -7.54
N TYR A 15 -9.87 22.33 -6.74
CA TYR A 15 -8.60 22.88 -7.20
C TYR A 15 -7.95 22.04 -8.30
N GLN A 16 -8.07 20.71 -8.24
CA GLN A 16 -7.56 19.82 -9.29
C GLN A 16 -8.28 20.00 -10.62
N GLN A 17 -9.61 20.11 -10.62
CA GLN A 17 -10.40 20.36 -11.84
C GLN A 17 -10.02 21.67 -12.51
N LYS A 18 -9.59 22.67 -11.73
CA LYS A 18 -9.09 23.95 -12.25
C LYS A 18 -7.61 23.96 -12.63
N GLY A 19 -6.88 22.86 -12.42
CA GLY A 19 -5.43 22.80 -12.61
C GLY A 19 -4.63 23.58 -11.55
N GLU A 20 -5.26 24.02 -10.46
CA GLU A 20 -4.65 24.83 -9.40
C GLU A 20 -4.01 23.96 -8.30
N LEU A 21 -2.95 23.24 -8.63
CA LEU A 21 -2.29 22.31 -7.69
C LEU A 21 -1.77 22.98 -6.41
N ARG A 22 -1.35 24.25 -6.49
CA ARG A 22 -0.94 25.04 -5.31
C ARG A 22 -2.11 25.27 -4.35
N GLY A 23 -3.32 25.47 -4.89
CA GLY A 23 -4.54 25.58 -4.11
C GLY A 23 -4.86 24.26 -3.38
N ALA A 24 -4.77 23.14 -4.10
CA ALA A 24 -4.95 21.80 -3.52
C ALA A 24 -3.96 21.50 -2.39
N VAL A 25 -2.67 21.80 -2.60
CA VAL A 25 -1.62 21.65 -1.56
C VAL A 25 -1.93 22.52 -0.34
N ARG A 26 -2.29 23.79 -0.56
CA ARG A 26 -2.65 24.71 0.54
C ARG A 26 -3.87 24.22 1.33
N ALA A 27 -4.87 23.68 0.64
CA ALA A 27 -6.06 23.11 1.29
C ALA A 27 -5.70 21.92 2.21
N ILE A 28 -4.73 21.09 1.82
CA ILE A 28 -4.24 19.98 2.64
C ILE A 28 -3.41 20.48 3.83
N ARG A 29 -2.49 21.43 3.61
CA ARG A 29 -1.61 21.98 4.66
C ARG A 29 -2.37 22.66 5.80
N ASN A 30 -3.45 23.37 5.46
CA ASN A 30 -4.15 24.23 6.42
C ASN A 30 -5.25 23.51 7.20
N ARG A 31 -5.35 22.18 7.10
CA ARG A 31 -6.43 21.39 7.71
C ARG A 31 -5.88 20.22 8.49
N GLU A 32 -6.48 19.97 9.64
CA GLU A 32 -6.14 18.81 10.44
C GLU A 32 -6.46 17.48 9.70
N PRO A 33 -5.60 16.47 9.84
CA PRO A 33 -5.81 15.17 9.22
C PRO A 33 -7.01 14.39 9.78
N GLU A 34 -8.18 14.52 9.15
CA GLU A 34 -9.30 13.60 9.34
C GLU A 34 -9.03 12.29 8.56
N ARG A 35 -8.48 11.26 9.23
CA ARG A 35 -8.01 9.96 8.69
C ARG A 35 -8.41 9.62 7.26
N LEU A 36 -9.66 9.18 7.04
CA LEU A 36 -10.09 8.64 5.76
C LEU A 36 -10.14 9.71 4.66
N ARG A 37 -10.73 10.87 4.96
CA ARG A 37 -10.92 11.93 3.98
C ARG A 37 -9.60 12.58 3.60
N TRP A 38 -8.73 12.78 4.58
CA TRP A 38 -7.41 13.35 4.37
C TRP A 38 -6.53 12.40 3.55
N ARG A 39 -6.52 11.10 3.86
CA ARG A 39 -5.86 10.08 3.04
C ARG A 39 -6.36 10.08 1.60
N SER A 40 -7.69 10.13 1.39
CA SER A 40 -8.27 10.20 0.04
C SER A 40 -7.86 11.46 -0.71
N ALA A 41 -7.86 12.62 -0.04
CA ALA A 41 -7.45 13.89 -0.63
C ALA A 41 -5.97 13.88 -1.06
N VAL A 42 -5.07 13.37 -0.21
CA VAL A 42 -3.65 13.18 -0.57
C VAL A 42 -3.49 12.12 -1.66
N GLY A 43 -4.29 11.06 -1.65
CA GLY A 43 -4.34 10.06 -2.71
C GLY A 43 -4.64 10.68 -4.08
N ALA A 44 -5.65 11.54 -4.17
CA ALA A 44 -5.98 12.25 -5.41
C ALA A 44 -4.83 13.16 -5.88
N LEU A 45 -4.18 13.85 -4.94
CA LEU A 45 -3.07 14.75 -5.24
C LEU A 45 -1.82 13.98 -5.70
N THR A 46 -1.48 12.87 -5.05
CA THR A 46 -0.36 12.00 -5.45
C THR A 46 -0.60 11.35 -6.81
N GLN A 47 -1.84 10.98 -7.13
CA GLN A 47 -2.19 10.46 -8.46
C GLN A 47 -1.94 11.51 -9.56
N SER A 48 -2.22 12.78 -9.28
CA SER A 48 -1.92 13.87 -10.19
C SER A 48 -0.40 14.09 -10.30
N ALA A 49 0.29 14.18 -9.17
CA ALA A 49 1.74 14.38 -9.11
C ALA A 49 2.53 13.25 -9.80
N GLY A 50 2.07 12.00 -9.71
CA GLY A 50 2.68 10.86 -10.37
C GLY A 50 2.74 10.95 -11.90
N ARG A 51 1.88 11.77 -12.51
CA ARG A 51 1.88 12.05 -13.96
C ARG A 51 2.80 13.21 -14.35
N MET A 52 3.30 13.97 -13.38
CA MET A 52 4.15 15.14 -13.59
C MET A 52 5.63 14.75 -13.57
N ARG A 53 6.48 15.66 -14.07
CA ARG A 53 7.94 15.49 -14.09
C ARG A 53 8.62 16.76 -13.58
N GLY A 54 9.86 16.61 -13.11
CA GLY A 54 10.73 17.72 -12.74
C GLY A 54 10.13 18.62 -11.66
N ILE A 55 10.31 19.94 -11.81
CA ILE A 55 10.02 20.92 -10.78
C ILE A 55 8.53 21.01 -10.40
N ASP A 56 7.62 20.77 -11.35
CA ASP A 56 6.18 20.86 -11.09
C ASP A 56 5.70 19.72 -10.20
N ARG A 57 6.31 18.55 -10.34
CA ARG A 57 6.12 17.44 -9.42
C ARG A 57 6.67 17.79 -8.03
N MET A 58 7.89 18.32 -7.95
CA MET A 58 8.51 18.69 -6.65
C MET A 58 7.71 19.74 -5.88
N ARG A 59 7.05 20.67 -6.58
CA ARG A 59 6.16 21.68 -5.97
C ARG A 59 4.94 21.09 -5.27
N VAL A 60 4.58 19.85 -5.59
CA VAL A 60 3.51 19.09 -4.92
C VAL A 60 4.11 18.13 -3.90
N GLU A 61 5.18 17.42 -4.26
CA GLU A 61 5.73 16.37 -3.42
C GLU A 61 6.31 16.88 -2.11
N GLU A 62 7.19 17.89 -2.17
CA GLU A 62 7.92 18.37 -0.98
C GLU A 62 6.97 18.97 0.08
N PRO A 63 6.02 19.87 -0.27
CA PRO A 63 5.13 20.42 0.76
C PRO A 63 4.19 19.38 1.38
N ILE A 64 3.79 18.34 0.64
CA ILE A 64 2.95 17.27 1.19
C ILE A 64 3.77 16.34 2.05
N ARG A 65 5.00 16.02 1.64
CA ARG A 65 5.97 15.27 2.45
C ARG A 65 6.15 15.93 3.82
N GLU A 66 6.39 17.25 3.88
CA GLU A 66 6.52 17.98 5.15
C GLU A 66 5.32 17.71 6.09
N VAL A 67 4.08 17.87 5.57
CA VAL A 67 2.87 17.61 6.38
C VAL A 67 2.74 16.15 6.81
N VAL A 68 3.13 15.21 5.95
CA VAL A 68 3.10 13.79 6.27
C VAL A 68 4.12 13.47 7.37
N LEU A 69 5.32 14.05 7.32
CA LEU A 69 6.36 13.84 8.34
C LEU A 69 5.95 14.40 9.70
N ASP A 70 5.29 15.56 9.72
CA ASP A 70 4.82 16.21 10.95
C ASP A 70 3.56 15.55 11.56
N MET A 71 2.98 14.55 10.88
CA MET A 71 1.76 13.90 11.33
C MET A 71 1.98 13.01 12.56
N HIS A 72 1.14 13.18 13.59
CA HIS A 72 1.18 12.37 14.82
C HIS A 72 0.65 10.94 14.67
N ASP A 73 -0.30 10.70 13.75
CA ASP A 73 -0.86 9.37 13.52
C ASP A 73 0.09 8.52 12.65
N ASP A 74 0.96 7.76 13.32
CA ASP A 74 1.93 6.87 12.67
C ASP A 74 1.29 5.93 11.65
N ARG A 75 0.11 5.38 11.95
CA ARG A 75 -0.57 4.44 11.07
C ARG A 75 -1.08 5.13 9.81
N LEU A 76 -1.71 6.30 9.97
CA LEU A 76 -2.15 7.11 8.84
C LEU A 76 -0.95 7.53 7.97
N ARG A 77 0.12 7.98 8.61
CA ARG A 77 1.39 8.38 7.96
C ARG A 77 1.95 7.25 7.09
N THR A 78 2.08 6.04 7.64
CA THR A 78 2.53 4.85 6.88
C THR A 78 1.63 4.57 5.68
N GLU A 79 0.31 4.59 5.86
CA GLU A 79 -0.62 4.32 4.77
C GLU A 79 -0.54 5.36 3.64
N ILE A 80 -0.32 6.63 3.96
CA ILE A 80 -0.14 7.70 2.97
C ILE A 80 1.13 7.48 2.16
N VAL A 81 2.25 7.13 2.81
CA VAL A 81 3.51 6.82 2.13
C VAL A 81 3.34 5.64 1.16
N LEU A 82 2.66 4.58 1.59
CA LEU A 82 2.39 3.42 0.73
C LEU A 82 1.50 3.80 -0.47
N ASP A 83 0.47 4.63 -0.27
CA ASP A 83 -0.38 5.08 -1.38
C ASP A 83 0.34 6.02 -2.35
N ALA A 84 1.18 6.92 -1.83
CA ALA A 84 2.02 7.78 -2.65
C ALA A 84 2.96 6.94 -3.54
N ARG A 85 3.61 5.92 -2.96
CA ARG A 85 4.51 5.03 -3.70
C ARG A 85 3.81 4.25 -4.81
N ARG A 86 2.53 3.88 -4.64
CA ARG A 86 1.70 3.27 -5.71
C ARG A 86 1.53 4.19 -6.91
N ASN A 87 1.47 5.50 -6.68
CA ASN A 87 1.41 6.52 -7.72
C ASN A 87 2.80 6.95 -8.22
N GLY A 88 3.86 6.26 -7.80
CA GLY A 88 5.24 6.59 -8.17
C GLY A 88 5.79 7.84 -7.49
N VAL A 89 5.11 8.36 -6.46
CA VAL A 89 5.50 9.51 -5.63
C VAL A 89 6.27 9.02 -4.41
N ASP A 90 7.32 9.75 -4.03
CA ASP A 90 8.17 9.40 -2.88
C ASP A 90 8.03 10.43 -1.76
N PHE A 91 7.38 10.02 -0.66
CA PHE A 91 7.25 10.81 0.57
C PHE A 91 8.18 10.32 1.68
N ASP A 92 8.97 9.27 1.46
CA ASP A 92 9.71 8.61 2.53
C ASP A 92 11.12 8.22 2.07
N ARG A 93 12.12 8.94 2.57
CA ARG A 93 13.54 8.64 2.36
C ARG A 93 14.11 7.78 3.51
N GLY A 94 13.24 7.19 4.33
CA GLY A 94 13.57 6.37 5.49
C GLY A 94 13.18 6.99 6.83
N GLU A 95 12.33 8.02 6.83
CA GLU A 95 11.81 8.66 8.03
C GLU A 95 10.52 8.02 8.54
N VAL A 96 9.70 7.44 7.65
CA VAL A 96 8.40 6.85 8.01
C VAL A 96 8.48 5.33 8.09
N LEU A 97 8.96 4.67 7.03
CA LEU A 97 9.15 3.22 7.00
C LEU A 97 10.54 2.86 7.52
N PRO A 98 10.70 1.67 8.14
CA PRO A 98 12.00 1.23 8.62
C PRO A 98 12.99 1.10 7.46
N VAL A 99 14.25 1.48 7.67
CA VAL A 99 15.31 1.18 6.71
C VAL A 99 15.61 -0.31 6.75
N ARG A 100 15.44 -1.00 5.61
CA ARG A 100 15.72 -2.44 5.46
C ARG A 100 16.78 -2.68 4.40
N THR A 101 17.58 -3.71 4.63
CA THR A 101 18.58 -4.23 3.70
C THR A 101 18.05 -5.45 2.94
N MET A 102 18.77 -5.88 1.89
CA MET A 102 18.47 -7.13 1.20
C MET A 102 18.59 -8.34 2.13
N GLY A 103 19.50 -8.30 3.11
CA GLY A 103 19.65 -9.33 4.13
C GLY A 103 18.40 -9.48 5.01
N ASP A 104 17.84 -8.35 5.46
CA ASP A 104 16.57 -8.35 6.20
C ASP A 104 15.45 -8.95 5.36
N LEU A 105 15.38 -8.56 4.08
CA LEU A 105 14.35 -9.05 3.16
C LEU A 105 14.43 -10.56 2.95
N ARG A 106 15.65 -11.11 2.78
CA ARG A 106 15.89 -12.56 2.69
C ARG A 106 15.49 -13.27 3.98
N ARG A 107 15.84 -12.71 5.14
CA ARG A 107 15.45 -13.25 6.44
C ARG A 107 13.93 -13.32 6.58
N TYR A 108 13.21 -12.25 6.28
CA TYR A 108 11.74 -12.23 6.38
C TYR A 108 11.09 -13.22 5.42
N ALA A 109 11.55 -13.29 4.17
CA ALA A 109 11.03 -14.23 3.20
C ALA A 109 11.25 -15.69 3.62
N PHE A 110 12.41 -16.00 4.20
CA PHE A 110 12.69 -17.32 4.76
C PHE A 110 11.72 -17.66 5.90
N LEU A 111 11.56 -16.75 6.88
CA LEU A 111 10.68 -16.97 8.04
C LEU A 111 9.21 -17.13 7.66
N THR A 112 8.74 -16.40 6.65
CA THR A 112 7.34 -16.45 6.20
C THR A 112 7.11 -17.43 5.06
N ARG A 113 8.17 -18.11 4.59
CA ARG A 113 8.13 -19.09 3.48
C ARG A 113 7.54 -18.48 2.19
N VAL A 114 7.96 -17.26 1.87
CA VAL A 114 7.58 -16.50 0.67
C VAL A 114 8.72 -16.53 -0.35
N ASP A 115 8.37 -16.62 -1.63
CA ASP A 115 9.35 -16.55 -2.72
C ASP A 115 9.63 -15.10 -3.14
N LEU A 116 10.85 -14.61 -2.86
CA LEU A 116 11.30 -13.26 -3.25
C LEU A 116 11.39 -13.06 -4.77
N ARG A 117 11.46 -14.12 -5.57
CA ARG A 117 11.43 -13.99 -7.04
C ARG A 117 10.16 -13.31 -7.51
N MET A 118 9.06 -13.48 -6.78
CA MET A 118 7.80 -12.80 -7.07
C MET A 118 7.89 -11.29 -6.81
N VAL A 119 8.60 -10.87 -5.77
CA VAL A 119 8.83 -9.44 -5.46
C VAL A 119 9.74 -8.78 -6.50
N HIS A 120 10.79 -9.48 -6.92
CA HIS A 120 11.77 -8.99 -7.89
C HIS A 120 11.14 -8.62 -9.26
N ARG A 121 9.96 -9.17 -9.60
CA ARG A 121 9.25 -8.83 -10.84
C ARG A 121 8.66 -7.41 -10.83
N TYR A 122 8.42 -6.85 -9.65
CA TYR A 122 7.70 -5.59 -9.48
C TYR A 122 8.55 -4.51 -8.81
N VAL A 123 9.58 -4.90 -8.07
CA VAL A 123 10.47 -3.98 -7.34
C VAL A 123 11.91 -4.34 -7.68
N LYS A 124 12.70 -3.32 -8.02
CA LYS A 124 14.14 -3.49 -8.26
C LYS A 124 14.84 -3.80 -6.94
N LEU A 125 15.13 -5.08 -6.72
CA LEU A 125 15.88 -5.52 -5.54
C LEU A 125 17.39 -5.47 -5.82
N PRO A 126 18.20 -4.97 -4.88
CA PRO A 126 19.65 -5.03 -5.01
C PRO A 126 20.14 -6.48 -4.86
N LEU A 127 21.27 -6.79 -5.52
CA LEU A 127 21.94 -8.09 -5.37
C LEU A 127 22.77 -8.16 -4.08
N ASP A 128 23.33 -7.03 -3.67
CA ASP A 128 24.14 -6.87 -2.46
C ASP A 128 23.30 -7.03 -1.19
N PHE A 129 23.79 -7.86 -0.27
CA PHE A 129 23.16 -8.19 0.99
C PHE A 129 22.94 -6.98 1.91
N HIS A 130 23.87 -6.03 1.95
CA HIS A 130 23.83 -4.89 2.86
C HIS A 130 23.13 -3.66 2.26
N ARG A 131 22.80 -3.71 0.96
CA ARG A 131 22.19 -2.57 0.28
C ARG A 131 20.72 -2.41 0.67
N ARG A 132 20.31 -1.14 0.83
CA ARG A 132 18.94 -0.77 1.17
C ARG A 132 17.96 -1.18 0.07
N VAL A 133 16.75 -1.57 0.49
CA VAL A 133 15.64 -1.92 -0.42
C VAL A 133 14.55 -0.85 -0.42
N ASP A 134 13.76 -0.80 -1.49
CA ASP A 134 12.51 -0.03 -1.56
C ASP A 134 11.43 -0.71 -0.69
N VAL A 135 11.39 -0.34 0.59
CA VAL A 135 10.50 -0.94 1.59
C VAL A 135 9.03 -0.73 1.22
N ALA A 136 8.66 0.49 0.81
CA ALA A 136 7.30 0.80 0.39
C ALA A 136 6.86 -0.10 -0.78
N GLY A 137 7.72 -0.22 -1.80
CA GLY A 137 7.49 -1.09 -2.95
C GLY A 137 7.30 -2.55 -2.54
N VAL A 138 8.18 -3.08 -1.69
CA VAL A 138 8.09 -4.46 -1.20
C VAL A 138 6.79 -4.71 -0.42
N VAL A 139 6.41 -3.80 0.48
CA VAL A 139 5.17 -3.91 1.27
C VAL A 139 3.95 -3.90 0.36
N ILE A 140 3.90 -3.01 -0.63
CA ILE A 140 2.80 -2.94 -1.60
C ILE A 140 2.65 -4.27 -2.34
N VAL A 141 3.74 -4.85 -2.83
CA VAL A 141 3.72 -6.14 -3.54
C VAL A 141 3.26 -7.26 -2.60
N GLY A 142 3.78 -7.29 -1.37
CA GLY A 142 3.37 -8.30 -0.39
C GLY A 142 1.87 -8.24 -0.07
N ARG A 143 1.34 -7.03 0.13
CA ARG A 143 -0.11 -6.81 0.35
C ARG A 143 -0.93 -7.19 -0.90
N ALA A 144 -0.45 -6.88 -2.10
CA ALA A 144 -1.11 -7.24 -3.35
C ALA A 144 -1.17 -8.76 -3.56
N MET A 145 -0.07 -9.46 -3.33
CA MET A 145 -0.03 -10.93 -3.40
C MET A 145 -0.96 -11.58 -2.37
N ALA A 146 -0.95 -11.08 -1.14
CA ALA A 146 -1.86 -11.55 -0.10
C ALA A 146 -3.33 -11.38 -0.52
N HIS A 147 -3.67 -10.21 -1.06
CA HIS A 147 -5.02 -9.93 -1.55
C HIS A 147 -5.43 -10.84 -2.71
N HIS A 148 -4.54 -11.03 -3.69
CA HIS A 148 -4.76 -11.90 -4.84
C HIS A 148 -5.07 -13.34 -4.42
N HIS A 149 -4.24 -13.91 -3.55
CA HIS A 149 -4.45 -15.27 -3.02
C HIS A 149 -5.75 -15.38 -2.22
N ARG A 150 -6.08 -14.38 -1.40
CA ARG A 150 -7.34 -14.36 -0.63
C ARG A 150 -8.57 -14.32 -1.53
N GLN A 151 -8.56 -13.48 -2.58
CA GLN A 151 -9.65 -13.42 -3.56
C GLN A 151 -9.83 -14.75 -4.29
N ARG A 152 -8.74 -15.43 -4.65
CA ARG A 152 -8.81 -16.75 -5.29
C ARG A 152 -9.36 -17.82 -4.35
N ALA A 153 -8.93 -17.83 -3.08
CA ALA A 153 -9.49 -18.73 -2.07
C ALA A 153 -11.00 -18.53 -1.89
N HIS A 154 -11.45 -17.28 -1.73
CA HIS A 154 -12.87 -16.96 -1.59
C HIS A 154 -13.68 -17.36 -2.81
N ARG A 155 -13.16 -17.14 -4.03
CA ARG A 155 -13.84 -17.55 -5.26
C ARG A 155 -14.05 -19.06 -5.29
N LEU A 156 -13.01 -19.85 -4.97
CA LEU A 156 -13.11 -21.31 -4.93
C LEU A 156 -14.12 -21.79 -3.89
N TRP A 157 -14.18 -21.16 -2.71
CA TRP A 157 -15.18 -21.52 -1.70
C TRP A 157 -16.61 -21.17 -2.09
N LEU A 158 -16.82 -20.09 -2.86
CA LEU A 158 -18.15 -19.74 -3.37
C LEU A 158 -18.66 -20.72 -4.44
N GLU A 159 -17.75 -21.47 -5.08
CA GLU A 159 -18.09 -22.50 -6.07
C GLU A 159 -18.40 -23.85 -5.42
N LEU A 160 -18.11 -24.04 -4.13
CA LEU A 160 -18.40 -25.27 -3.41
C LEU A 160 -19.87 -25.32 -2.97
N PRO A 161 -20.50 -26.50 -2.99
CA PRO A 161 -21.76 -26.71 -2.28
C PRO A 161 -21.64 -26.37 -0.80
N ASP A 162 -22.75 -25.92 -0.21
CA ASP A 162 -22.83 -25.64 1.21
C ASP A 162 -22.34 -26.87 2.02
N PRO A 163 -21.31 -26.72 2.87
CA PRO A 163 -20.81 -27.82 3.70
C PRO A 163 -21.88 -28.41 4.63
N ASP A 164 -22.89 -27.63 5.01
CA ASP A 164 -24.02 -28.06 5.85
C ASP A 164 -25.26 -28.43 5.01
N GLY A 165 -25.14 -28.39 3.68
CA GLY A 165 -26.21 -28.72 2.75
C GLY A 165 -26.44 -30.23 2.59
N PRO A 166 -27.55 -30.63 1.94
CA PRO A 166 -27.84 -32.04 1.69
C PRO A 166 -26.90 -32.68 0.64
N GLU A 167 -26.08 -31.89 -0.05
CA GLU A 167 -25.20 -32.37 -1.12
C GLU A 167 -23.90 -32.96 -0.59
N ILE A 168 -23.61 -34.21 -1.00
CA ILE A 168 -22.37 -34.88 -0.63
C ILE A 168 -21.21 -34.34 -1.46
N TRP A 169 -20.14 -33.93 -0.79
CA TRP A 169 -18.92 -33.48 -1.46
C TRP A 169 -18.28 -34.58 -2.31
N MET A 170 -18.27 -34.36 -3.62
CA MET A 170 -17.57 -35.17 -4.60
C MET A 170 -16.04 -35.03 -4.46
N PRO A 171 -15.24 -35.96 -5.03
CA PRO A 171 -13.78 -35.84 -5.02
C PRO A 171 -13.26 -34.49 -5.55
N ASP A 172 -13.89 -33.93 -6.58
CA ASP A 172 -13.52 -32.64 -7.16
C ASP A 172 -13.77 -31.48 -6.18
N HIS A 173 -14.86 -31.52 -5.41
CA HIS A 173 -15.13 -30.53 -4.35
C HIS A 173 -14.06 -30.57 -3.26
N ARG A 174 -13.60 -31.77 -2.88
CA ARG A 174 -12.51 -31.92 -1.91
C ARG A 174 -11.19 -31.36 -2.46
N ALA A 175 -10.87 -31.64 -3.71
CA ALA A 175 -9.68 -31.09 -4.37
C ALA A 175 -9.74 -29.56 -4.47
N MET A 176 -10.91 -29.01 -4.81
CA MET A 176 -11.16 -27.57 -4.87
C MET A 176 -11.02 -26.91 -3.47
N ASN A 177 -11.59 -27.52 -2.42
CA ASN A 177 -11.42 -27.02 -1.06
C ASN A 177 -9.94 -27.05 -0.62
N GLN A 178 -9.22 -28.14 -0.87
CA GLN A 178 -7.78 -28.22 -0.59
C GLN A 178 -7.00 -27.12 -1.33
N ARG A 179 -7.40 -26.80 -2.57
CA ARG A 179 -6.81 -25.69 -3.31
C ARG A 179 -7.12 -24.34 -2.66
N ALA A 180 -8.36 -24.10 -2.25
CA ALA A 180 -8.77 -22.88 -1.57
C ALA A 180 -8.00 -22.67 -0.26
N GLU A 181 -7.86 -23.72 0.56
CA GLU A 181 -7.04 -23.70 1.77
C GLU A 181 -5.57 -23.40 1.48
N TRP A 182 -5.01 -23.96 0.40
CA TRP A 182 -3.65 -23.65 -0.02
C TRP A 182 -3.49 -22.18 -0.40
N GLU A 183 -4.43 -21.62 -1.17
CA GLU A 183 -4.44 -20.20 -1.53
C GLU A 183 -4.55 -19.32 -0.27
N MET A 184 -5.40 -19.68 0.69
CA MET A 184 -5.51 -18.93 1.95
C MET A 184 -4.21 -18.97 2.76
N LYS A 185 -3.55 -20.13 2.85
CA LYS A 185 -2.22 -20.24 3.48
C LYS A 185 -1.17 -19.36 2.78
N GLN A 186 -1.22 -19.23 1.45
CA GLN A 186 -0.36 -18.28 0.74
C GLN A 186 -0.69 -16.83 1.12
N ALA A 187 -1.98 -16.48 1.20
CA ALA A 187 -2.42 -15.15 1.59
C ALA A 187 -1.91 -14.75 2.99
N GLU A 188 -1.95 -15.69 3.94
CA GLU A 188 -1.41 -15.51 5.30
C GLU A 188 0.10 -15.27 5.30
N ARG A 189 0.86 -16.08 4.56
CA ARG A 189 2.33 -15.93 4.43
C ARG A 189 2.72 -14.58 3.86
N TRP A 190 2.06 -14.15 2.79
CA TRP A 190 2.29 -12.84 2.19
C TRP A 190 1.87 -11.69 3.11
N THR A 191 0.80 -11.86 3.90
CA THR A 191 0.39 -10.89 4.92
C THR A 191 1.43 -10.78 6.02
N ALA A 192 1.94 -11.90 6.53
CA ALA A 192 3.00 -11.94 7.53
C ALA A 192 4.30 -11.31 7.00
N PHE A 193 4.64 -11.59 5.75
CA PHE A 193 5.80 -11.01 5.08
C PHE A 193 5.71 -9.49 4.98
N ALA A 194 4.60 -8.96 4.46
CA ALA A 194 4.38 -7.52 4.36
C ALA A 194 4.46 -6.85 5.73
N LYS A 195 3.82 -7.43 6.76
CA LYS A 195 3.90 -6.95 8.14
C LYS A 195 5.32 -6.96 8.70
N ALA A 196 6.10 -8.01 8.44
CA ALA A 196 7.48 -8.11 8.94
C ALA A 196 8.41 -7.05 8.30
N VAL A 197 8.21 -6.77 7.01
CA VAL A 197 8.95 -5.74 6.29
C VAL A 197 8.56 -4.33 6.79
N GLU A 198 7.25 -4.09 6.94
CA GLU A 198 6.67 -2.80 7.36
C GLU A 198 6.95 -2.45 8.82
N LYS A 199 6.93 -3.44 9.72
CA LYS A 199 6.97 -3.19 11.17
C LYS A 199 8.28 -2.50 11.55
N THR A 200 8.16 -1.29 12.09
CA THR A 200 9.26 -0.59 12.76
C THR A 200 9.56 -1.33 14.06
N GLY A 201 10.82 -1.68 14.30
CA GLY A 201 11.23 -2.24 15.58
C GLY A 201 11.14 -1.18 16.66
N ARG A 202 10.02 -1.17 17.39
CA ARG A 202 9.89 -0.66 18.75
C ARG A 202 9.15 -1.72 19.55
#